data_AF-A0A1L7V4H6-F1
#
_entry.id   AF-A0A1L7V4H6-F1
#
_cell.length_a   1.000
_cell.length_b   1.000
_cell.length_c   1.000
_cell.angle_alpha   90.00
_cell.angle_beta   90.00
_cell.angle_gamma   90.00
#
_symmetry.space_group_name_H-M   'P 1'
#
loop_
_entity.id
_entity.type
_entity.pdbx_description
1 polymer ?
#
loop_
_entity_poly.entity_id
_entity_poly.type
_entity_poly.pdbx_seq_one_letter_code
_entity_poly.pdbx_strand_id
1 'polypeptide(L)'
;MAMVNSVSGASVRSNEERRQPRQLFQEDKLPPINDYAHGGKLTGYFCKHPACKTPRQTYKLASRVKKHARNHYKPVICPVCPEKKAEQQDMKKHVRVYHPFLATVLGISGESLRCSICREAISNSRKDNFKRHMRNSHGIEMD
;
A
#
# COMPACT_ATOMS: atom_id res chain seq x y z
N MET A 1 -16.87 63.96 -1.97
CA MET A 1 -17.31 62.59 -2.34
C MET A 1 -16.09 61.68 -2.39
N ALA A 2 -16.17 60.53 -1.69
CA ALA A 2 -15.40 59.28 -1.79
C ALA A 2 -13.85 59.39 -1.77
N MET A 3 -13.16 59.25 -0.64
CA MET A 3 -12.89 58.06 0.21
C MET A 3 -12.17 56.92 -0.52
N VAL A 4 -10.86 56.84 -0.24
CA VAL A 4 -9.91 55.78 -0.58
C VAL A 4 -10.38 54.43 -0.03
N ASN A 5 -10.37 53.38 -0.86
CA ASN A 5 -10.58 52.01 -0.39
C ASN A 5 -9.38 51.13 -0.74
N SER A 6 -8.76 50.65 0.33
CA SER A 6 -7.64 49.74 0.41
C SER A 6 -7.93 48.39 -0.25
N VAL A 7 -6.99 47.91 -1.07
CA VAL A 7 -6.98 46.52 -1.53
C VAL A 7 -6.40 45.64 -0.42
N SER A 8 -7.29 44.98 0.32
CA SER A 8 -6.94 43.93 1.26
C SER A 8 -6.46 42.68 0.49
N GLY A 9 -5.14 42.55 0.34
CA GLY A 9 -4.50 41.33 -0.14
C GLY A 9 -4.42 40.30 0.98
N ALA A 10 -5.40 39.39 1.03
CA ALA A 10 -5.31 38.17 1.82
C ALA A 10 -5.76 36.98 0.97
N SER A 11 -4.80 36.22 0.45
CA SER A 11 -5.07 34.85 0.02
C SER A 11 -3.88 33.98 0.41
N VAL A 12 -3.96 33.51 1.65
CA VAL A 12 -3.20 32.38 2.20
C VAL A 12 -3.37 31.18 1.26
N ARG A 13 -2.33 30.84 0.49
CA ARG A 13 -2.24 29.56 -0.21
C ARG A 13 -1.58 28.55 0.72
N SER A 14 -2.41 27.91 1.55
CA SER A 14 -2.04 26.68 2.24
C SER A 14 -2.82 25.54 1.59
N ASN A 15 -2.14 24.71 0.81
CA ASN A 15 -2.58 23.32 0.71
C ASN A 15 -1.38 22.42 0.47
N GLU A 16 -0.92 21.87 1.60
CA GLU A 16 -0.11 20.68 1.74
C GLU A 16 -0.69 19.57 0.83
N GLU A 17 -0.15 19.45 -0.39
CA GLU A 17 -0.36 18.30 -1.27
C GLU A 17 0.18 17.06 -0.54
N ARG A 18 -0.69 16.44 0.25
CA ARG A 18 -0.51 15.12 0.83
C ARG A 18 -0.29 14.15 -0.34
N ARG A 19 0.98 13.93 -0.70
CA ARG A 19 1.41 13.00 -1.77
C ARG A 19 0.69 11.67 -1.58
N GLN A 20 -0.41 11.47 -2.30
CA GLN A 20 -1.06 10.17 -2.37
C GLN A 20 -0.09 9.26 -3.14
N PRO A 21 0.29 8.07 -2.61
CA PRO A 21 1.08 7.14 -3.37
C PRO A 21 0.29 6.79 -4.64
N ARG A 22 0.85 7.09 -5.83
CA ARG A 22 0.19 6.81 -7.12
C ARG A 22 -0.28 5.36 -7.13
N GLN A 23 -1.60 5.16 -7.17
CA GLN A 23 -2.20 3.86 -7.45
C GLN A 23 -1.86 3.53 -8.91
N LEU A 24 -0.95 2.57 -9.10
CA LEU A 24 -0.42 2.21 -10.43
C LEU A 24 -1.27 1.15 -11.12
N PHE A 25 -1.98 0.33 -10.35
CA PHE A 25 -2.84 -0.73 -10.83
C PHE A 25 -4.29 -0.44 -10.52
N GLN A 26 -5.18 -0.88 -11.40
CA GLN A 26 -6.62 -0.79 -11.17
C GLN A 26 -7.01 -1.56 -9.91
N GLU A 27 -7.94 -0.98 -9.13
CA GLU A 27 -8.56 -1.67 -8.00
C GLU A 27 -10.06 -1.83 -8.21
N ASP A 28 -10.57 -3.05 -8.02
CA ASP A 28 -12.00 -3.30 -7.87
C ASP A 28 -12.51 -2.62 -6.59
N LYS A 29 -13.75 -2.11 -6.64
CA LYS A 29 -14.40 -1.63 -5.42
C LYS A 29 -14.66 -2.82 -4.50
N LEU A 30 -14.22 -2.69 -3.24
CA LEU A 30 -14.63 -3.62 -2.20
C LEU A 30 -16.15 -3.55 -2.03
N PRO A 31 -16.80 -4.68 -1.69
CA PRO A 31 -18.20 -4.69 -1.33
C PRO A 31 -18.46 -3.80 -0.10
N PRO A 32 -19.73 -3.52 0.24
CA PRO A 32 -20.09 -2.78 1.45
C PRO A 32 -19.49 -3.42 2.70
N ILE A 33 -19.14 -2.60 3.69
CA ILE A 33 -18.50 -3.08 4.93
C ILE A 33 -19.34 -4.14 5.66
N ASN A 34 -20.67 -4.07 5.53
CA ASN A 34 -21.59 -5.01 6.15
C ASN A 34 -21.54 -6.41 5.53
N ASP A 35 -20.88 -6.63 4.39
CA ASP A 35 -20.75 -7.95 3.77
C ASP A 35 -19.63 -8.75 4.44
N TYR A 36 -18.57 -8.09 4.90
CA TYR A 36 -17.39 -8.73 5.48
C TYR A 36 -17.14 -8.36 6.93
N ALA A 37 -17.85 -7.38 7.50
CA ALA A 37 -17.72 -6.99 8.89
C ALA A 37 -19.07 -6.92 9.60
N HIS A 38 -19.02 -7.06 10.92
CA HIS A 38 -20.11 -6.78 11.85
C HIS A 38 -19.56 -6.02 13.07
N GLY A 39 -20.46 -5.46 13.88
CA GLY A 39 -20.10 -4.58 14.99
C GLY A 39 -20.08 -3.11 14.56
N GLY A 40 -19.44 -2.26 15.36
CA GLY A 40 -19.50 -0.82 15.16
C GLY A 40 -18.49 -0.05 16.00
N LYS A 41 -18.67 1.28 16.06
CA LYS A 41 -17.73 2.17 16.77
C LYS A 41 -17.63 1.88 18.27
N LEU A 42 -18.73 1.46 18.90
CA LEU A 42 -18.79 1.16 20.34
C LEU A 42 -18.25 -0.24 20.67
N THR A 43 -18.63 -1.24 19.88
CA THR A 43 -18.30 -2.65 20.13
C THR A 43 -17.02 -3.11 19.45
N GLY A 44 -16.46 -2.28 18.56
CA GLY A 44 -15.41 -2.68 17.63
C GLY A 44 -15.98 -3.43 16.42
N TYR A 45 -15.15 -3.55 15.37
CA TYR A 45 -15.50 -4.25 14.14
C TYR A 45 -14.85 -5.62 14.11
N PHE A 46 -15.59 -6.62 13.63
CA PHE A 46 -15.14 -8.00 13.52
C PHE A 46 -15.30 -8.48 12.08
N CYS A 47 -14.35 -9.25 11.58
CA CYS A 47 -14.46 -9.84 10.25
C CYS A 47 -15.36 -11.07 10.30
N LYS A 48 -16.41 -11.09 9.47
CA LYS A 48 -17.32 -12.25 9.30
C LYS A 48 -17.11 -12.99 7.99
N HIS A 49 -16.06 -12.69 7.23
CA HIS A 49 -15.79 -13.41 6.00
C HIS A 49 -15.58 -14.91 6.30
N PRO A 50 -16.24 -15.85 5.58
CA PRO A 50 -16.22 -17.27 5.93
C PRO A 50 -14.82 -17.89 5.97
N ALA A 51 -13.94 -17.47 5.06
CA ALA A 51 -12.55 -17.94 5.00
C ALA A 51 -11.59 -17.15 5.93
N CYS A 52 -12.10 -16.34 6.85
CA CYS A 52 -11.26 -15.54 7.74
C CYS A 52 -10.53 -16.42 8.76
N LYS A 53 -9.21 -16.31 8.82
CA LYS A 53 -8.37 -17.02 9.80
C LYS A 53 -8.36 -16.37 11.19
N THR A 54 -8.82 -15.13 11.30
CA THR A 54 -8.86 -14.38 12.56
C THR A 54 -10.25 -13.79 12.84
N PRO A 55 -11.33 -14.59 12.84
CA PRO A 55 -12.71 -14.08 12.92
C PRO A 55 -13.02 -13.37 14.24
N ARG A 56 -12.32 -13.72 15.32
CA ARG A 56 -12.45 -13.10 16.64
C ARG A 56 -11.60 -11.84 16.81
N GLN A 57 -10.83 -11.45 15.79
CA GLN A 57 -10.02 -10.25 15.86
C GLN A 57 -10.90 -9.00 15.80
N THR A 58 -10.81 -8.18 16.85
CA THR A 58 -11.49 -6.90 16.94
C THR A 58 -10.63 -5.78 16.35
N TYR A 59 -11.24 -4.97 15.50
CA TYR A 59 -10.66 -3.75 14.95
C TYR A 59 -11.37 -2.54 15.54
N LYS A 60 -10.62 -1.61 16.14
CA LYS A 60 -11.20 -0.37 16.71
C LYS A 60 -11.80 0.57 15.65
N LEU A 61 -11.36 0.45 14.39
CA LEU A 61 -11.73 1.35 13.30
C LEU A 61 -12.24 0.59 12.08
N ALA A 62 -13.28 1.12 11.44
CA ALA A 62 -13.82 0.61 10.18
C ALA A 62 -12.75 0.51 9.07
N SER A 63 -11.83 1.47 9.03
CA SER A 63 -10.71 1.48 8.07
C SER A 63 -9.76 0.29 8.25
N ARG A 64 -9.59 -0.21 9.48
CA ARG A 64 -8.71 -1.34 9.79
C ARG A 64 -9.34 -2.66 9.37
N VAL A 65 -10.63 -2.89 9.65
CA VAL A 65 -11.34 -4.09 9.15
C VAL A 65 -11.48 -4.05 7.62
N LYS A 66 -11.69 -2.86 7.04
CA LYS A 66 -11.67 -2.67 5.57
C LYS A 66 -10.31 -3.03 4.97
N LYS A 67 -9.21 -2.61 5.61
CA LYS A 67 -7.86 -3.01 5.19
C LYS A 67 -7.67 -4.53 5.30
N HIS A 68 -8.13 -5.15 6.40
CA HIS A 68 -8.08 -6.60 6.56
C HIS A 68 -8.85 -7.34 5.46
N ALA A 69 -10.06 -6.86 5.10
CA ALA A 69 -10.91 -7.47 4.09
C ALA A 69 -10.25 -7.55 2.70
N ARG A 70 -9.28 -6.67 2.41
CA ARG A 70 -8.49 -6.72 1.16
C ARG A 70 -7.73 -8.05 0.99
N ASN A 71 -7.43 -8.77 2.07
CA ASN A 71 -6.81 -10.10 1.99
C ASN A 71 -7.77 -11.18 1.45
N HIS A 72 -9.09 -10.97 1.62
CA HIS A 72 -10.12 -11.88 1.11
C HIS A 72 -10.47 -11.55 -0.33
N TYR A 73 -10.81 -10.28 -0.59
CA TYR A 73 -11.32 -9.85 -1.89
C TYR A 73 -10.23 -9.52 -2.91
N LYS A 74 -9.01 -9.19 -2.46
CA LYS A 74 -7.85 -8.88 -3.31
C LYS A 74 -8.20 -7.90 -4.44
N PRO A 75 -8.48 -6.63 -4.14
CA PRO A 75 -9.06 -5.72 -5.13
C PRO A 75 -8.08 -5.31 -6.24
N VAL A 76 -6.76 -5.45 -6.06
CA VAL A 76 -5.78 -4.96 -7.04
C VAL A 76 -5.61 -5.97 -8.16
N ILE A 77 -5.80 -5.52 -9.40
CA ILE A 77 -5.88 -6.40 -10.59
C ILE A 77 -4.59 -6.30 -11.42
N CYS A 78 -4.08 -7.44 -11.87
CA CYS A 78 -3.01 -7.47 -12.87
C CYS A 78 -3.60 -7.18 -14.25
N PRO A 79 -3.06 -6.24 -15.05
CA PRO A 79 -3.65 -5.89 -16.34
C PRO A 79 -3.44 -6.95 -17.44
N VAL A 80 -2.59 -7.94 -17.21
CA VAL A 80 -2.15 -8.90 -18.24
C VAL A 80 -2.36 -10.37 -17.86
N CYS A 81 -2.86 -10.65 -16.64
CA CYS A 81 -3.13 -12.01 -16.18
C CYS A 81 -4.26 -12.01 -15.12
N PRO A 82 -4.85 -13.17 -14.79
CA PRO A 82 -5.99 -13.21 -13.86
C PRO A 82 -5.62 -13.02 -12.38
N GLU A 83 -4.34 -12.83 -12.05
CA GLU A 83 -3.89 -12.65 -10.67
C GLU A 83 -4.41 -11.35 -10.04
N LYS A 84 -4.88 -11.47 -8.80
CA LYS A 84 -5.31 -10.35 -7.96
C LYS A 84 -4.55 -10.31 -6.64
N LYS A 85 -4.29 -9.11 -6.12
CA LYS A 85 -3.56 -8.89 -4.86
C LYS A 85 -4.31 -7.97 -3.90
N ALA A 86 -3.96 -8.06 -2.62
CA ALA A 86 -4.56 -7.25 -1.56
C ALA A 86 -4.11 -5.79 -1.62
N GLU A 87 -2.83 -5.53 -1.94
CA GLU A 87 -2.25 -4.18 -1.95
C GLU A 87 -1.46 -3.90 -3.24
N GLN A 88 -1.36 -2.61 -3.62
CA GLN A 88 -0.60 -2.14 -4.78
C GLN A 88 0.85 -2.63 -4.76
N GLN A 89 1.48 -2.63 -3.57
CA GLN A 89 2.87 -3.07 -3.42
C GLN A 89 3.05 -4.55 -3.75
N ASP A 90 2.06 -5.38 -3.43
CA ASP A 90 2.11 -6.81 -3.76
C ASP A 90 1.91 -7.04 -5.26
N MET A 91 1.09 -6.23 -5.91
CA MET A 91 0.98 -6.25 -7.37
C MET A 91 2.28 -5.78 -8.05
N LYS A 92 2.97 -4.76 -7.50
CA LYS A 92 4.31 -4.37 -7.99
C LYS A 92 5.32 -5.52 -7.88
N LYS A 93 5.24 -6.35 -6.83
CA LYS A 93 6.09 -7.54 -6.71
C LYS A 93 5.72 -8.59 -7.76
N HIS A 94 4.43 -8.87 -7.91
CA HIS A 94 3.94 -9.81 -8.91
C HIS A 94 4.39 -9.41 -10.32
N VAL A 95 4.15 -8.17 -10.74
CA VAL A 95 4.56 -7.68 -12.05
C VAL A 95 6.07 -7.74 -12.25
N ARG A 96 6.88 -7.41 -11.22
CA ARG A 96 8.34 -7.54 -11.31
C ARG A 96 8.81 -8.98 -11.58
N VAL A 97 8.17 -9.98 -10.99
CA VAL A 97 8.60 -11.38 -11.10
C VAL A 97 8.03 -12.05 -12.35
N TYR A 98 6.74 -11.82 -12.66
CA TYR A 98 6.01 -12.56 -13.69
C TYR A 98 5.79 -11.79 -14.98
N HIS A 99 5.95 -10.46 -14.97
CA HIS A 99 5.73 -9.58 -16.13
C HIS A 99 6.85 -8.53 -16.26
N PRO A 100 8.12 -8.95 -16.44
CA PRO A 100 9.28 -8.05 -16.42
C PRO A 100 9.20 -6.93 -17.47
N PHE A 101 8.66 -7.21 -18.66
CA PHE A 101 8.43 -6.18 -19.68
C PHE A 101 7.45 -5.10 -19.21
N LEU A 102 6.31 -5.50 -18.62
CA LEU A 102 5.35 -4.57 -18.02
C LEU A 102 5.97 -3.79 -16.85
N ALA A 103 6.82 -4.44 -16.04
CA ALA A 103 7.54 -3.76 -14.96
C ALA A 103 8.43 -2.63 -15.50
N THR A 104 9.15 -2.86 -16.60
CA THR A 104 9.96 -1.84 -17.29
C THR A 104 9.09 -0.69 -17.80
N VAL A 105 8.00 -1.01 -18.53
CA VAL A 105 7.08 0.01 -19.09
C VAL A 105 6.45 0.88 -18.00
N LEU A 106 6.09 0.28 -16.87
CA LEU A 106 5.48 0.99 -15.73
C LEU A 106 6.50 1.67 -14.80
N GLY A 107 7.80 1.63 -15.12
CA GLY A 107 8.84 2.18 -14.24
C GLY A 107 8.87 1.50 -12.86
N ILE A 108 8.44 0.25 -12.78
CA ILE A 108 8.51 -0.57 -11.56
C ILE A 108 9.93 -1.15 -11.50
N SER A 109 10.90 -0.26 -11.29
CA SER A 109 12.30 -0.60 -11.13
C SER A 109 12.45 -1.52 -9.93
N GLY A 110 12.94 -2.74 -10.18
CA GLY A 110 13.62 -3.50 -9.15
C GLY A 110 15.01 -2.92 -9.03
N GLU A 111 15.20 -1.81 -8.31
CA GLU A 111 16.54 -1.45 -7.86
C GLU A 111 16.95 -2.51 -6.84
N SER A 112 17.36 -3.68 -7.33
CA SER A 112 17.88 -4.75 -6.50
C SER A 112 18.97 -4.11 -5.66
N LEU A 113 18.75 -4.04 -4.34
CA LEU A 113 19.78 -3.56 -3.45
C LEU A 113 20.89 -4.60 -3.55
N ARG A 114 22.01 -4.20 -4.16
CA ARG A 114 23.18 -5.06 -4.25
C ARG A 114 23.95 -4.87 -2.95
N CYS A 115 24.25 -5.97 -2.28
CA CYS A 115 25.10 -5.90 -1.10
C CYS A 115 26.49 -5.39 -1.49
N SER A 116 27.00 -4.38 -0.79
CA SER A 116 28.36 -3.86 -1.03
C SER A 116 29.45 -4.84 -0.59
N ILE A 117 29.13 -5.80 0.29
CA ILE A 117 30.07 -6.75 0.88
C ILE A 117 30.17 -8.01 0.01
N CYS A 118 29.07 -8.73 -0.19
CA CYS A 118 29.07 -9.99 -0.95
C CYS A 118 28.62 -9.84 -2.42
N ARG A 119 28.24 -8.64 -2.85
CA ARG A 119 27.74 -8.33 -4.21
C ARG A 119 26.48 -9.11 -4.62
N GLU A 120 25.85 -9.84 -3.70
CA GLU A 120 24.60 -10.56 -3.94
C GLU A 120 23.47 -9.56 -4.23
N ALA A 121 22.68 -9.87 -5.26
CA ALA A 121 21.51 -9.08 -5.62
C ALA A 121 20.33 -9.51 -4.74
N ILE A 122 19.86 -8.62 -3.88
CA ILE A 122 18.71 -8.91 -3.01
C ILE A 122 17.45 -8.85 -3.87
N SER A 123 16.90 -10.02 -4.20
CA SER A 123 15.65 -10.12 -4.93
C SER A 123 14.52 -9.45 -4.11
N ASN A 124 13.70 -8.64 -4.79
CA ASN A 124 12.69 -7.79 -4.17
C ASN A 124 13.28 -6.75 -3.19
N SER A 125 13.79 -5.66 -3.78
CA SER A 125 14.39 -4.39 -3.31
C SER A 125 13.82 -3.67 -2.07
N ARG A 126 13.13 -4.36 -1.17
CA ARG A 126 12.62 -3.72 0.03
C ARG A 126 13.75 -3.51 1.02
N LYS A 127 13.81 -2.33 1.66
CA LYS A 127 14.80 -2.00 2.71
C LYS A 127 14.83 -3.07 3.81
N ASP A 128 13.68 -3.67 4.17
CA ASP A 128 13.59 -4.75 5.17
C ASP A 128 14.31 -6.03 4.76
N ASN A 129 14.25 -6.41 3.49
CA ASN A 129 14.96 -7.59 2.99
C ASN A 129 16.47 -7.36 3.01
N PHE A 130 16.91 -6.17 2.62
CA PHE A 130 18.32 -5.81 2.66
C PHE A 130 18.85 -5.72 4.10
N LYS A 131 18.11 -5.07 5.03
CA LYS A 131 18.45 -5.06 6.46
C LYS A 131 18.61 -6.46 7.03
N ARG A 132 17.67 -7.37 6.71
CA ARG A 132 17.74 -8.77 7.15
C ARG A 132 18.96 -9.49 6.58
N HIS A 133 19.29 -9.27 5.31
CA HIS A 133 20.51 -9.82 4.72
C HIS A 133 21.78 -9.28 5.41
N MET A 134 21.87 -7.96 5.62
CA MET A 134 23.03 -7.35 6.29
C MET A 134 23.21 -7.90 7.71
N ARG A 135 22.12 -8.11 8.45
CA ARG A 135 22.15 -8.76 9.77
C ARG A 135 22.60 -10.22 9.68
N ASN A 136 21.93 -11.04 8.87
CA ASN A 136 22.10 -12.49 8.91
C ASN A 136 23.37 -12.97 8.19
N SER A 137 23.81 -12.25 7.16
CA SER A 137 24.95 -12.63 6.32
C SER A 137 26.23 -11.86 6.67
N HIS A 138 26.12 -10.67 7.31
CA HIS A 138 27.28 -9.83 7.64
C HIS A 138 27.33 -9.36 9.10
N GLY A 139 26.31 -9.64 9.92
CA GLY A 139 26.24 -9.17 11.31
C GLY A 139 26.08 -7.65 11.44
N ILE A 140 25.64 -6.96 10.39
CA ILE A 140 25.53 -5.50 10.35
C ILE A 140 24.07 -5.09 10.54
N GLU A 141 23.79 -4.40 11.64
CA GLU A 141 22.52 -3.70 11.86
C GLU A 141 22.50 -2.40 11.03
N MET A 142 21.39 -2.13 10.33
CA MET A 142 21.20 -0.86 9.61
C MET A 142 19.90 -0.17 10.05
N ASP A 143 19.96 1.16 10.23
CA ASP A 143 18.84 2.05 10.63
C ASP A 143 18.01 2.60 9.44
#